data_AF-A0A9P1DFP4-F1
#
_entry.id   AF-A0A9P1DFP4-F1
#
_cell.length_a   1.000
_cell.length_b   1.000
_cell.length_c   1.000
_cell.angle_alpha   90.00
_cell.angle_beta   90.00
_cell.angle_gamma   90.00
#
_symmetry.space_group_name_H-M   'P 1'
#
loop_
_entity.id
_entity.type
_entity.pdbx_description
1 polymer ?
#
loop_
_entity_poly.entity_id
_entity_poly.type
_entity_poly.pdbx_seq_one_letter_code
_entity_poly.pdbx_strand_id
1 'polypeptide(L)'
;MLDSTADFLDRAAKLGANQQELQNLQALGYDTFGKLAFATSYTPGQQDDTLLKHLAAEVTGQDPPPAARLPIVRRLFFESYTLAAADMQMRLERKDDAVPRLLANAERSSRYEDQKKRLSGIDMTGLIRETKVSEALKANTDTDLKLRLALPRRSLAFDQARLVDYNAFEKWTQTMMEAYGTVPPEGYLRVSVEQLHRADLQLFKAMMRETRSGIKPLVGIRPVEQALLKAMDSAEVRLCLQPLQGTNKRKLEPAEDDKKPKPSPDVSKLQKTVENLQGQIKNMRANPSAPVKGRKGRGKGGKTNLIRMPPQLIGMAPTNPQGEPHCYDYNIKGCSRAKPGERCPKGWHCCMRWGCGKPHPQFEHQ
;
A
#
# COMPACT_ATOMS: atom_id res chain seq x y z
N MET A 1 -14.97 5.22 -22.98
CA MET A 1 -16.42 5.41 -23.23
C MET A 1 -16.66 6.48 -24.28
N LEU A 2 -16.50 7.79 -24.00
CA LEU A 2 -16.81 8.85 -25.00
C LEU A 2 -16.03 8.69 -26.31
N ASP A 3 -14.73 8.43 -26.20
CA ASP A 3 -13.80 8.31 -27.35
C ASP A 3 -13.55 6.85 -27.78
N SER A 4 -14.30 5.88 -27.24
CA SER A 4 -14.09 4.47 -27.52
C SER A 4 -14.96 4.00 -28.67
N THR A 5 -14.34 3.58 -29.77
CA THR A 5 -15.05 3.03 -30.93
C THR A 5 -15.75 1.71 -30.61
N ALA A 6 -15.08 0.83 -29.86
CA ALA A 6 -15.64 -0.47 -29.48
C ALA A 6 -16.90 -0.35 -28.60
N ASP A 7 -16.90 0.61 -27.67
CA ASP A 7 -18.02 0.84 -26.75
C ASP A 7 -19.23 1.46 -27.51
N PHE A 8 -18.95 2.36 -28.45
CA PHE A 8 -19.97 2.94 -29.32
C PHE A 8 -20.64 1.88 -30.19
N LEU A 9 -19.87 1.00 -30.85
CA LEU A 9 -20.40 -0.05 -31.71
C LEU A 9 -21.21 -1.10 -30.93
N ASP A 10 -20.71 -1.54 -29.77
CA ASP A 10 -21.44 -2.47 -28.89
C ASP A 10 -22.78 -1.87 -28.43
N ARG A 11 -22.78 -0.57 -28.06
CA ARG A 11 -24.01 0.10 -27.66
C ARG A 11 -24.98 0.28 -28.82
N ALA A 12 -24.50 0.71 -29.98
CA ALA A 12 -25.32 0.87 -31.18
C ALA A 12 -25.97 -0.46 -31.59
N ALA A 13 -25.21 -1.57 -31.55
CA ALA A 13 -25.75 -2.91 -31.78
C ALA A 13 -26.84 -3.29 -30.77
N LYS A 14 -26.65 -3.00 -29.47
CA LYS A 14 -27.66 -3.23 -28.43
C LYS A 14 -28.93 -2.39 -28.60
N LEU A 15 -28.82 -1.21 -29.20
CA LEU A 15 -29.97 -0.37 -29.55
C LEU A 15 -30.69 -0.84 -30.83
N GLY A 16 -30.15 -1.85 -31.52
CA GLY A 16 -30.74 -2.46 -32.71
C GLY A 16 -30.22 -1.91 -34.03
N ALA A 17 -29.07 -1.23 -34.04
CA ALA A 17 -28.40 -0.80 -35.28
C ALA A 17 -27.97 -2.01 -36.13
N ASN A 18 -28.22 -1.93 -37.45
CA ASN A 18 -27.88 -3.02 -38.37
C ASN A 18 -26.41 -2.94 -38.78
N GLN A 19 -25.82 -4.04 -39.26
CA GLN A 19 -24.41 -4.07 -39.65
C GLN A 19 -24.07 -3.02 -40.73
N GLN A 20 -25.00 -2.77 -41.67
CA GLN A 20 -24.83 -1.74 -42.70
C GLN A 20 -24.76 -0.32 -42.12
N GLU A 21 -25.63 -0.01 -41.14
CA GLU A 21 -25.62 1.31 -40.49
C GLU A 21 -24.37 1.51 -39.63
N LEU A 22 -23.88 0.44 -38.97
CA LEU A 22 -22.62 0.48 -38.23
C LEU A 22 -21.44 0.76 -39.16
N GLN A 23 -21.43 0.17 -40.35
CA GLN A 23 -20.42 0.44 -41.38
C GLN A 23 -20.54 1.87 -41.92
N ASN A 24 -21.75 2.36 -42.16
CA ASN A 24 -21.98 3.75 -42.60
C ASN A 24 -21.52 4.75 -41.54
N LEU A 25 -21.81 4.52 -40.26
CA LEU A 25 -21.33 5.35 -39.15
C LEU A 25 -19.80 5.40 -39.11
N GLN A 26 -19.12 4.28 -39.35
CA GLN A 26 -17.66 4.25 -39.45
C GLN A 26 -17.14 4.99 -40.68
N ALA A 27 -17.77 4.81 -41.84
CA ALA A 27 -17.37 5.44 -43.10
C ALA A 27 -17.54 6.96 -43.07
N LEU A 28 -18.60 7.46 -42.43
CA LEU A 28 -18.85 8.89 -42.20
C LEU A 28 -17.95 9.49 -41.10
N GLY A 29 -17.21 8.65 -40.36
CA GLY A 29 -16.36 9.09 -39.27
C GLY A 29 -17.08 9.34 -37.95
N TYR A 30 -18.35 8.96 -37.81
CA TYR A 30 -19.15 9.00 -36.58
C TYR A 30 -18.99 7.70 -35.77
N ASP A 31 -17.73 7.32 -35.52
CA ASP A 31 -17.36 6.04 -34.91
C ASP A 31 -17.26 6.06 -33.37
N THR A 32 -17.53 7.20 -32.73
CA THR A 32 -17.56 7.35 -31.26
C THR A 32 -18.72 8.21 -30.78
N PHE A 33 -19.13 8.05 -29.51
CA PHE A 33 -20.16 8.91 -28.89
C PHE A 33 -19.77 10.38 -28.95
N GLY A 34 -18.50 10.71 -28.76
CA GLY A 34 -18.01 12.08 -28.84
C GLY A 34 -18.19 12.67 -30.24
N LYS A 35 -17.85 11.94 -31.30
CA LYS A 35 -18.00 12.42 -32.68
C LYS A 35 -19.47 12.53 -33.09
N LEU A 36 -20.31 11.54 -32.74
CA LEU A 36 -21.73 11.57 -33.08
C LEU A 36 -22.47 12.70 -32.35
N ALA A 37 -22.10 13.01 -31.11
CA ALA A 37 -22.71 14.10 -30.34
C ALA A 37 -22.58 15.48 -30.99
N PHE A 38 -21.54 15.68 -31.81
CA PHE A 38 -21.27 16.93 -32.54
C PHE A 38 -21.49 16.81 -34.06
N ALA A 39 -22.10 15.71 -34.53
CA ALA A 39 -22.38 15.49 -35.95
C ALA A 39 -23.45 16.44 -36.52
N THR A 40 -24.34 16.95 -35.66
CA THR A 40 -25.41 17.87 -36.04
C THR A 40 -25.62 18.92 -34.95
N SER A 41 -26.12 20.10 -35.34
CA SER A 41 -26.47 21.18 -34.40
C SER A 41 -27.82 20.96 -33.69
N TYR A 42 -28.51 19.84 -33.96
CA TYR A 42 -29.73 19.48 -33.25
C TYR A 42 -29.42 19.22 -31.77
N THR A 43 -30.14 19.90 -30.88
CA THR A 43 -30.11 19.61 -29.44
C THR A 43 -31.36 18.85 -29.03
N PRO A 44 -31.23 17.76 -28.25
CA PRO A 44 -32.39 17.03 -27.74
C PRO A 44 -33.41 17.92 -27.04
N GLY A 45 -34.67 17.81 -27.46
CA GLY A 45 -35.78 18.63 -26.93
C GLY A 45 -36.18 19.81 -27.81
N GLN A 46 -35.45 20.10 -28.89
CA GLN A 46 -35.93 21.02 -29.92
C GLN A 46 -37.13 20.44 -30.67
N GLN A 47 -38.08 21.33 -31.03
CA GLN A 47 -39.28 20.98 -31.78
C GLN A 47 -38.99 20.59 -33.23
N ASP A 48 -38.01 21.25 -33.86
CA ASP A 48 -37.58 20.97 -35.22
C ASP A 48 -36.48 19.90 -35.22
N ASP A 49 -36.78 18.73 -35.81
CA ASP A 49 -35.88 17.58 -35.89
C ASP A 49 -35.39 17.31 -37.32
N THR A 50 -35.58 18.26 -38.24
CA THR A 50 -35.16 18.17 -39.65
C THR A 50 -33.67 17.80 -39.79
N LEU A 51 -32.79 18.49 -39.05
CA LEU A 51 -31.34 18.24 -39.06
C LEU A 51 -30.98 16.82 -38.57
N LEU A 52 -31.74 16.29 -37.61
CA LEU A 52 -31.53 14.93 -37.12
C LEU A 52 -32.06 13.89 -38.11
N LYS A 53 -33.13 14.20 -38.85
CA LYS A 53 -33.63 13.36 -39.95
C LYS A 53 -32.65 13.32 -41.12
N HIS A 54 -31.99 14.43 -41.45
CA HIS A 54 -30.91 14.44 -42.45
C HIS A 54 -29.75 13.54 -42.03
N LEU A 55 -29.29 13.64 -40.77
CA LEU A 55 -28.28 12.73 -40.23
C LEU A 55 -28.75 11.27 -40.27
N ALA A 56 -30.01 11.00 -39.96
CA ALA A 56 -30.57 9.66 -40.04
C ALA A 56 -30.61 9.13 -41.49
N ALA A 57 -30.86 9.99 -42.48
CA ALA A 57 -30.82 9.64 -43.89
C ALA A 57 -29.39 9.26 -44.33
N GLU A 58 -28.39 10.03 -43.90
CA GLU A 58 -26.97 9.73 -44.15
C GLU A 58 -26.55 8.38 -43.52
N VAL A 59 -26.95 8.14 -42.27
CA VAL A 59 -26.61 6.90 -41.55
C VAL A 59 -27.30 5.68 -42.16
N THR A 60 -28.56 5.81 -42.55
CA THR A 60 -29.33 4.70 -43.15
C THR A 60 -29.10 4.53 -44.65
N GLY A 61 -28.50 5.52 -45.31
CA GLY A 61 -28.28 5.53 -46.76
C GLY A 61 -29.58 5.66 -47.57
N GLN A 62 -30.67 6.11 -46.95
CA GLN A 62 -32.00 6.22 -47.56
C GLN A 62 -32.63 7.58 -47.22
N ASP A 63 -33.13 8.28 -48.24
CA ASP A 63 -33.85 9.54 -48.09
C ASP A 63 -35.25 9.42 -48.71
N PRO A 64 -36.35 9.51 -47.93
CA PRO A 64 -36.39 9.75 -46.47
C PRO A 64 -35.95 8.53 -45.65
N PRO A 65 -35.42 8.75 -44.43
CA PRO A 65 -34.97 7.66 -43.58
C PRO A 65 -36.15 6.77 -43.17
N PRO A 66 -35.99 5.44 -43.12
CA PRO A 66 -37.07 4.54 -42.73
C PRO A 66 -37.62 4.86 -41.35
N ALA A 67 -38.95 4.97 -41.25
CA ALA A 67 -39.65 5.32 -40.01
C ALA A 67 -39.31 4.38 -38.83
N ALA A 68 -39.03 3.11 -39.12
CA ALA A 68 -38.66 2.10 -38.12
C ALA A 68 -37.24 2.31 -37.54
N ARG A 69 -36.34 2.95 -38.29
CA ARG A 69 -34.93 3.15 -37.91
C ARG A 69 -34.70 4.48 -37.22
N LEU A 70 -35.54 5.46 -37.51
CA LEU A 70 -35.46 6.81 -36.94
C LEU A 70 -35.40 6.83 -35.39
N PRO A 71 -36.21 6.06 -34.63
CA PRO A 71 -36.12 6.03 -33.16
C PRO A 71 -34.76 5.54 -32.63
N ILE A 72 -34.11 4.62 -33.35
CA ILE A 72 -32.80 4.06 -32.97
C ILE A 72 -31.74 5.14 -33.09
N VAL A 73 -31.71 5.86 -34.23
CA VAL A 73 -30.78 6.99 -34.45
C VAL A 73 -31.02 8.10 -33.45
N ARG A 74 -32.29 8.47 -33.18
CA ARG A 74 -32.62 9.49 -32.17
C ARG A 74 -32.10 9.11 -30.79
N ARG A 75 -32.28 7.85 -30.39
CA ARG A 75 -31.81 7.36 -29.09
C ARG A 75 -30.28 7.32 -29.00
N LEU A 76 -29.61 6.85 -30.05
CA LEU A 76 -28.15 6.81 -30.11
C LEU A 76 -27.56 8.22 -30.04
N PHE A 77 -28.15 9.19 -30.77
CA PHE A 77 -27.76 10.59 -30.71
C PHE A 77 -28.00 11.19 -29.33
N PHE A 78 -29.16 10.92 -28.71
CA PHE A 78 -29.47 11.38 -27.36
C PHE A 78 -28.47 10.86 -26.31
N GLU A 79 -28.16 9.57 -26.34
CA GLU A 79 -27.16 8.97 -25.45
C GLU A 79 -25.76 9.60 -25.70
N SER A 80 -25.40 9.86 -26.95
CA SER A 80 -24.13 10.52 -27.31
C SER A 80 -24.05 11.95 -26.77
N TYR A 81 -25.09 12.75 -27.01
CA TYR A 81 -25.17 14.15 -26.58
C TYR A 81 -25.12 14.28 -25.06
N THR A 82 -25.89 13.45 -24.34
CA THR A 82 -25.93 13.46 -22.87
C THR A 82 -24.59 13.03 -22.26
N LEU A 83 -23.90 12.04 -22.84
CA LEU A 83 -22.56 11.65 -22.41
C LEU A 83 -21.53 12.76 -22.65
N ALA A 84 -21.61 13.46 -23.78
CA ALA A 84 -20.71 14.58 -24.10
C ALA A 84 -20.92 15.77 -23.15
N ALA A 85 -22.18 16.13 -22.89
CA ALA A 85 -22.52 17.19 -21.93
C ALA A 85 -22.02 16.87 -20.51
N ALA A 86 -22.23 15.63 -20.05
CA ALA A 86 -21.75 15.18 -18.74
C ALA A 86 -20.21 15.18 -18.65
N ASP A 87 -19.51 14.75 -19.72
CA ASP A 87 -18.04 14.78 -19.75
C ASP A 87 -17.50 16.22 -19.71
N MET A 88 -18.15 17.16 -20.42
CA MET A 88 -17.79 18.58 -20.37
C MET A 88 -17.98 19.18 -18.97
N GLN A 89 -19.11 18.92 -18.31
CA GLN A 89 -19.35 19.37 -16.93
C GLN A 89 -18.30 18.80 -15.98
N MET A 90 -17.99 17.50 -16.06
CA MET A 90 -16.95 16.89 -15.22
C MET A 90 -15.56 17.46 -15.42
N ARG A 91 -15.20 17.88 -16.64
CA ARG A 91 -13.90 18.53 -16.90
C ARG A 91 -13.81 19.90 -16.26
N LEU A 92 -14.92 20.63 -16.20
CA LEU A 92 -15.01 21.92 -15.53
C LEU A 92 -14.99 21.77 -13.99
N GLU A 93 -15.58 20.70 -13.46
CA GLU A 93 -15.73 20.47 -12.02
C GLU A 93 -14.63 19.62 -11.37
N ARG A 94 -13.64 19.15 -12.14
CA ARG A 94 -12.62 18.21 -11.64
C ARG A 94 -11.73 18.85 -10.56
N LYS A 95 -11.79 18.29 -9.34
CA LYS A 95 -10.81 18.50 -8.27
C LYS A 95 -9.66 17.49 -8.42
N ASP A 96 -8.46 17.87 -7.97
CA ASP A 96 -7.20 17.11 -8.16
C ASP A 96 -7.22 15.68 -7.58
N ASP A 97 -8.14 15.37 -6.66
CA ASP A 97 -8.26 14.06 -5.98
C ASP A 97 -9.26 13.08 -6.63
N ALA A 98 -9.70 13.32 -7.88
CA ALA A 98 -10.71 12.46 -8.51
C ALA A 98 -10.15 11.06 -8.87
N VAL A 99 -10.83 10.01 -8.40
CA VAL A 99 -10.52 8.60 -8.70
C VAL A 99 -10.55 8.34 -10.22
N PRO A 100 -9.54 7.66 -10.81
CA PRO A 100 -9.53 7.32 -12.23
C PRO A 100 -10.76 6.53 -12.67
N ARG A 101 -11.29 6.85 -13.86
CA ARG A 101 -12.51 6.21 -14.40
C ARG A 101 -12.22 4.76 -14.81
N LEU A 102 -13.11 3.85 -14.41
CA LEU A 102 -13.09 2.47 -14.87
C LEU A 102 -13.45 2.40 -16.36
N LEU A 103 -12.60 1.72 -17.16
CA LEU A 103 -12.85 1.49 -18.59
C LEU A 103 -14.07 0.60 -18.79
N ALA A 104 -14.82 0.78 -19.88
CA ALA A 104 -15.95 -0.09 -20.23
C ALA A 104 -15.47 -1.52 -20.62
N ASN A 105 -16.33 -2.53 -20.49
CA ASN A 105 -15.98 -3.92 -20.79
C ASN A 105 -15.55 -4.10 -22.26
N ALA A 106 -16.26 -3.49 -23.21
CA ALA A 106 -15.97 -3.56 -24.64
C ALA A 106 -14.63 -2.89 -25.00
N GLU A 107 -14.34 -1.75 -24.36
CA GLU A 107 -13.05 -1.07 -24.51
C GLU A 107 -11.90 -1.91 -23.91
N ARG A 108 -12.15 -2.59 -22.78
CA ARG A 108 -11.17 -3.49 -22.16
C ARG A 108 -10.87 -4.71 -23.04
N SER A 109 -11.88 -5.35 -23.63
CA SER A 109 -11.68 -6.52 -24.50
C SER A 109 -10.93 -6.17 -25.78
N SER A 110 -11.28 -5.05 -26.44
CA SER A 110 -10.57 -4.58 -27.63
C SER A 110 -9.10 -4.27 -27.32
N ARG A 111 -8.81 -3.56 -26.22
CA ARG A 111 -7.43 -3.30 -25.78
C ARG A 111 -6.66 -4.58 -25.49
N TYR A 112 -7.31 -5.60 -24.93
CA TYR A 112 -6.70 -6.92 -24.68
C TYR A 112 -6.35 -7.65 -25.99
N GLU A 113 -7.24 -7.62 -26.99
CA GLU A 113 -6.97 -8.22 -28.30
C GLU A 113 -5.81 -7.55 -29.05
N ASP A 114 -5.74 -6.22 -29.02
CA ASP A 114 -4.63 -5.47 -29.61
C ASP A 114 -3.30 -5.78 -28.90
N GLN A 115 -3.34 -5.91 -27.57
CA GLN A 115 -2.17 -6.30 -26.78
C GLN A 115 -1.72 -7.74 -27.11
N LYS A 116 -2.66 -8.66 -27.31
CA LYS A 116 -2.37 -10.05 -27.70
C LYS A 116 -1.70 -10.14 -29.06
N LYS A 117 -2.12 -9.31 -30.01
CA LYS A 117 -1.48 -9.23 -31.34
C LYS A 117 -0.07 -8.62 -31.25
N ARG A 118 0.13 -7.63 -30.37
CA ARG A 118 1.41 -6.91 -30.24
C ARG A 118 2.48 -7.67 -29.46
N LEU A 119 2.09 -8.44 -28.45
CA LEU A 119 3.00 -9.15 -27.54
C LEU A 119 3.08 -10.65 -27.88
N SER A 120 3.51 -10.98 -29.10
CA SER A 120 3.79 -12.36 -29.48
C SER A 120 4.97 -12.90 -28.65
N GLY A 121 4.75 -14.00 -27.92
CA GLY A 121 5.78 -14.63 -27.07
C GLY A 121 5.55 -14.50 -25.56
N ILE A 122 4.54 -13.75 -25.12
CA ILE A 122 4.07 -13.75 -23.71
C ILE A 122 2.78 -14.55 -23.66
N ASP A 123 2.75 -15.60 -22.85
CA ASP A 123 1.56 -16.39 -22.61
C ASP A 123 0.55 -15.59 -21.78
N MET A 124 -0.42 -14.95 -22.47
CA MET A 124 -1.52 -14.22 -21.86
C MET A 124 -2.75 -15.11 -21.60
N THR A 125 -2.61 -16.44 -21.62
CA THR A 125 -3.70 -17.39 -21.31
C THR A 125 -4.05 -17.46 -19.81
N GLY A 126 -3.26 -16.81 -18.96
CA GLY A 126 -3.66 -16.53 -17.59
C GLY A 126 -4.85 -15.58 -17.58
N LEU A 127 -5.99 -16.05 -17.07
CA LEU A 127 -7.17 -15.23 -16.83
C LEU A 127 -6.82 -14.11 -15.81
N ILE A 128 -6.39 -12.95 -16.28
CA ILE A 128 -6.21 -11.76 -15.43
C ILE A 128 -7.62 -11.27 -15.08
N ARG A 129 -8.23 -11.90 -14.07
CA ARG A 129 -9.42 -11.39 -13.42
C ARG A 129 -8.98 -10.27 -12.49
N GLU A 130 -9.58 -9.09 -12.66
CA GLU A 130 -9.54 -8.07 -11.62
C GLU A 130 -10.35 -8.59 -10.42
N THR A 131 -9.67 -9.33 -9.56
CA THR A 131 -10.22 -9.69 -8.26
C THR A 131 -10.04 -8.46 -7.39
N LYS A 132 -11.10 -7.98 -6.74
CA LYS A 132 -10.96 -7.07 -5.61
C LYS A 132 -10.15 -7.82 -4.55
N VAL A 133 -8.83 -7.69 -4.60
CA VAL A 133 -7.97 -8.25 -3.56
C VAL A 133 -8.19 -7.36 -2.35
N SER A 134 -8.95 -7.86 -1.37
CA SER A 134 -9.22 -7.16 -0.11
C SER A 134 -7.94 -6.91 0.71
N GLU A 135 -6.86 -7.61 0.36
CA GLU A 135 -5.53 -7.44 0.94
C GLU A 135 -4.53 -7.05 -0.15
N ALA A 136 -3.70 -6.04 0.11
CA ALA A 136 -2.63 -5.68 -0.82
C ALA A 136 -1.71 -6.89 -1.06
N LEU A 137 -1.55 -7.30 -2.32
CA LEU A 137 -0.58 -8.32 -2.73
C LEU A 137 0.82 -7.89 -2.26
N LYS A 138 1.35 -8.54 -1.21
CA LYS A 138 2.70 -8.27 -0.70
C LYS A 138 3.71 -9.21 -1.34
N ALA A 139 4.70 -8.64 -2.02
CA ALA A 139 5.86 -9.41 -2.46
C ALA A 139 6.69 -9.85 -1.25
N ASN A 140 7.03 -11.14 -1.18
CA ASN A 140 8.02 -11.62 -0.21
C ASN A 140 9.39 -11.02 -0.58
N THR A 141 10.01 -10.32 0.36
CA THR A 141 11.32 -9.65 0.21
C THR A 141 12.30 -10.08 1.30
N ASP A 142 12.10 -11.26 1.90
CA ASP A 142 12.87 -11.75 3.06
C ASP A 142 14.36 -11.99 2.76
N THR A 143 14.74 -12.05 1.48
CA THR A 143 16.13 -12.22 1.05
C THR A 143 16.50 -11.15 0.02
N ASP A 144 17.78 -10.79 -0.02
CA ASP A 144 18.31 -9.80 -0.96
C ASP A 144 17.99 -10.16 -2.43
N LEU A 145 18.04 -11.44 -2.77
CA LEU A 145 17.67 -11.93 -4.10
C LEU A 145 16.18 -11.67 -4.39
N LYS A 146 15.28 -11.94 -3.43
CA LYS A 146 13.85 -11.67 -3.60
C LYS A 146 13.55 -10.17 -3.68
N LEU A 147 14.27 -9.35 -2.91
CA LEU A 147 14.19 -7.88 -3.01
C LEU A 147 14.60 -7.41 -4.41
N ARG A 148 15.75 -7.87 -4.92
CA ARG A 148 16.22 -7.55 -6.28
C ARG A 148 15.21 -7.96 -7.34
N LEU A 149 14.59 -9.13 -7.21
CA LEU A 149 13.58 -9.62 -8.16
C LEU A 149 12.23 -8.88 -8.03
N ALA A 150 11.98 -8.19 -6.92
CA ALA A 150 10.76 -7.43 -6.72
C ALA A 150 10.78 -6.04 -7.36
N LEU A 151 11.94 -5.37 -7.35
CA LEU A 151 12.08 -4.00 -7.87
C LEU A 151 11.76 -3.84 -9.38
N PRO A 152 12.14 -4.78 -10.28
CA PRO A 152 11.82 -4.68 -11.71
C PRO A 152 10.33 -4.69 -12.02
N ARG A 153 9.48 -5.20 -11.11
CA ARG A 153 8.01 -5.16 -11.31
C ARG A 153 7.49 -3.73 -11.45
N ARG A 154 8.14 -2.77 -10.78
CA ARG A 154 7.81 -1.36 -10.92
C ARG A 154 8.27 -0.82 -12.27
N SER A 155 9.49 -1.12 -12.69
CA SER A 155 9.99 -0.72 -14.02
C SER A 155 9.03 -1.19 -15.12
N LEU A 156 8.57 -2.45 -15.03
CA LEU A 156 7.57 -3.01 -15.94
C LEU A 156 6.21 -2.31 -15.85
N ALA A 157 5.73 -1.97 -14.65
CA ALA A 157 4.45 -1.27 -14.50
C ALA A 157 4.48 0.14 -15.12
N PHE A 158 5.59 0.88 -14.97
CA PHE A 158 5.76 2.20 -15.59
C PHE A 158 5.86 2.12 -17.12
N ASP A 159 6.51 1.09 -17.65
CA ASP A 159 6.58 0.79 -19.07
C ASP A 159 5.21 0.43 -19.65
N GLN A 160 4.46 -0.44 -18.96
CA GLN A 160 3.07 -0.78 -19.31
C GLN A 160 2.15 0.44 -19.32
N ALA A 161 2.35 1.38 -18.40
CA ALA A 161 1.64 2.65 -18.36
C ALA A 161 2.10 3.67 -19.43
N ARG A 162 3.14 3.34 -20.20
CA ARG A 162 3.81 4.22 -21.19
C ARG A 162 4.30 5.54 -20.60
N LEU A 163 4.64 5.57 -19.31
CA LEU A 163 5.14 6.76 -18.62
C LEU A 163 6.66 6.88 -18.73
N VAL A 164 7.36 5.75 -18.61
CA VAL A 164 8.82 5.65 -18.62
C VAL A 164 9.19 4.32 -19.28
N ASP A 165 10.20 4.32 -20.15
CA ASP A 165 10.75 3.08 -20.72
C ASP A 165 11.28 2.15 -19.63
N TYR A 166 11.09 0.85 -19.80
CA TYR A 166 11.62 -0.16 -18.87
C TYR A 166 13.11 0.06 -18.57
N ASN A 167 13.93 0.26 -19.61
CA ASN A 167 15.38 0.40 -19.43
C ASN A 167 15.75 1.69 -18.71
N ALA A 168 14.98 2.76 -18.90
CA ALA A 168 15.21 4.02 -18.20
C ALA A 168 14.93 3.88 -16.69
N PHE A 169 13.82 3.25 -16.32
CA PHE A 169 13.49 3.00 -14.91
C PHE A 169 14.43 1.99 -14.26
N GLU A 170 14.84 0.94 -15.00
CA GLU A 170 15.70 -0.10 -14.47
C GLU A 170 17.09 0.42 -14.07
N LYS A 171 17.59 1.50 -14.70
CA LYS A 171 18.82 2.17 -14.26
C LYS A 171 18.75 2.63 -12.80
N TRP A 172 17.58 3.05 -12.31
CA TRP A 172 17.40 3.41 -10.90
C TRP A 172 17.42 2.18 -9.98
N THR A 173 16.76 1.10 -10.37
CA THR A 173 16.83 -0.19 -9.66
C THR A 173 18.28 -0.66 -9.54
N GLN A 174 19.04 -0.59 -10.64
CA GLN A 174 20.45 -0.92 -10.66
C GLN A 174 21.26 -0.02 -9.71
N THR A 175 21.06 1.29 -9.77
CA THR A 175 21.72 2.27 -8.88
C THR A 175 21.52 1.94 -7.40
N MET A 176 20.28 1.64 -6.99
CA MET A 176 19.98 1.26 -5.61
C MET A 176 20.65 -0.05 -5.20
N MET A 177 20.62 -1.07 -6.06
CA MET A 177 21.19 -2.39 -5.76
C MET A 177 22.73 -2.37 -5.75
N GLU A 178 23.35 -1.54 -6.58
CA GLU A 178 24.79 -1.28 -6.54
C GLU A 178 25.20 -0.61 -5.23
N ALA A 179 24.48 0.44 -4.80
CA ALA A 179 24.73 1.09 -3.51
C ALA A 179 24.56 0.13 -2.33
N TYR A 180 23.55 -0.74 -2.38
CA TYR A 180 23.30 -1.77 -1.37
C TYR A 180 24.40 -2.85 -1.31
N GLY A 181 24.92 -3.25 -2.47
CA GLY A 181 25.95 -4.28 -2.59
C GLY A 181 27.38 -3.79 -2.34
N THR A 182 27.61 -2.47 -2.43
CA THR A 182 28.94 -1.88 -2.29
C THR A 182 29.52 -2.05 -0.89
N VAL A 183 30.78 -2.47 -0.80
CA VAL A 183 31.50 -2.54 0.47
C VAL A 183 31.83 -1.12 0.93
N PRO A 184 31.34 -0.68 2.10
CA PRO A 184 31.58 0.68 2.57
C PRO A 184 33.05 0.85 2.98
N PRO A 185 33.57 2.09 2.91
CA PRO A 185 34.86 2.42 3.49
C PRO A 185 34.93 2.11 4.99
N GLU A 186 36.14 1.99 5.52
CA GLU A 186 36.34 1.78 6.95
C GLU A 186 35.68 2.88 7.78
N GLY A 187 35.01 2.49 8.87
CA GLY A 187 34.26 3.41 9.73
C GLY A 187 32.86 3.77 9.23
N TYR A 188 32.41 3.25 8.08
CA TYR A 188 31.07 3.46 7.54
C TYR A 188 30.23 2.17 7.56
N LEU A 189 28.91 2.34 7.69
CA LEU A 189 27.92 1.26 7.60
C LEU A 189 27.51 1.03 6.15
N ARG A 190 27.19 -0.23 5.84
CA ARG A 190 26.55 -0.59 4.56
C ARG A 190 25.22 0.16 4.41
N VAL A 191 24.87 0.49 3.17
CA VAL A 191 23.57 1.06 2.84
C VAL A 191 22.49 0.05 3.23
N SER A 192 21.55 0.49 4.06
CA SER A 192 20.44 -0.36 4.52
C SER A 192 19.25 -0.35 3.57
N VAL A 193 18.37 -1.36 3.65
CA VAL A 193 17.08 -1.38 2.91
C VAL A 193 16.23 -0.14 3.23
N GLU A 194 16.28 0.33 4.47
CA GLU A 194 15.62 1.56 4.90
C GLU A 194 16.18 2.81 4.20
N GLN A 195 17.50 2.87 3.94
CA GLN A 195 18.08 3.93 3.13
C GLN A 195 17.64 3.85 1.67
N LEU A 196 17.55 2.64 1.10
CA LEU A 196 16.99 2.47 -0.26
C LEU A 196 15.56 3.01 -0.33
N HIS A 197 14.72 2.67 0.65
CA HIS A 197 13.35 3.17 0.72
C HIS A 197 13.28 4.70 0.78
N ARG A 198 14.15 5.35 1.57
CA ARG A 198 14.21 6.82 1.65
C ARG A 198 14.69 7.46 0.35
N ALA A 199 15.72 6.89 -0.27
CA ALA A 199 16.23 7.37 -1.56
C ALA A 199 15.13 7.28 -2.63
N ASP A 200 14.42 6.16 -2.65
CA ASP A 200 13.32 5.91 -3.58
C ASP A 200 12.14 6.85 -3.36
N LEU A 201 11.76 7.11 -2.10
CA LEU A 201 10.74 8.11 -1.77
C LEU A 201 11.18 9.52 -2.20
N GLN A 202 12.45 9.87 -2.01
CA GLN A 202 12.97 11.16 -2.45
C GLN A 202 13.00 11.32 -3.96
N LEU A 203 13.32 10.25 -4.69
CA LEU A 203 13.25 10.23 -6.15
C LEU A 203 11.83 10.60 -6.61
N PHE A 204 10.80 9.97 -6.05
CA PHE A 204 9.42 10.29 -6.40
C PHE A 204 9.04 11.74 -6.04
N LYS A 205 9.52 12.28 -4.92
CA LYS A 205 9.31 13.69 -4.55
C LYS A 205 9.97 14.66 -5.52
N ALA A 206 11.17 14.34 -6.01
CA ALA A 206 11.84 15.11 -7.04
C ALA A 206 11.05 15.05 -8.36
N MET A 207 10.67 13.84 -8.80
CA MET A 207 9.86 13.65 -10.01
C MET A 207 8.54 14.42 -9.96
N MET A 208 7.81 14.36 -8.85
CA MET A 208 6.53 15.07 -8.68
C MET A 208 6.66 16.58 -8.83
N ARG A 209 7.79 17.18 -8.41
CA ARG A 209 8.03 18.63 -8.57
C ARG A 209 8.25 19.00 -10.03
N GLU A 210 8.95 18.17 -10.77
CA GLU A 210 9.27 18.39 -12.19
C GLU A 210 8.06 18.14 -13.10
N THR A 211 7.13 17.26 -12.72
CA THR A 211 5.97 16.92 -13.55
C THR A 211 4.68 17.66 -13.17
N ARG A 212 4.78 18.84 -12.54
CA ARG A 212 3.61 19.66 -12.15
C ARG A 212 2.76 20.12 -13.34
N SER A 213 3.38 20.28 -14.50
CA SER A 213 2.72 20.64 -15.76
C SER A 213 1.95 19.46 -16.40
N GLY A 214 2.11 18.25 -15.86
CA GLY A 214 1.42 17.05 -16.31
C GLY A 214 2.35 15.86 -16.51
N ILE A 215 1.77 14.66 -16.44
CA ILE A 215 2.48 13.37 -16.58
C ILE A 215 2.20 12.67 -17.91
N LYS A 216 1.30 13.22 -18.74
CA LYS A 216 0.90 12.60 -20.00
C LYS A 216 2.02 12.72 -21.02
N PRO A 217 2.43 11.61 -21.68
CA PRO A 217 3.35 11.68 -22.80
C PRO A 217 2.77 12.55 -23.92
N LEU A 218 3.60 13.43 -24.47
CA LEU A 218 3.33 14.20 -25.68
C LEU A 218 4.21 13.64 -26.81
N VAL A 219 3.98 14.07 -28.05
CA VAL A 219 4.76 13.59 -29.20
C VAL A 219 6.25 13.80 -28.96
N GLY A 220 7.01 12.70 -28.82
CA GLY A 220 8.45 12.71 -28.58
C GLY A 220 8.90 13.08 -27.15
N ILE A 221 7.98 13.44 -26.24
CA ILE A 221 8.30 13.89 -24.90
C ILE A 221 7.62 13.00 -23.86
N ARG A 222 8.42 12.40 -22.98
CA ARG A 222 7.95 11.67 -21.79
C ARG A 222 8.33 12.46 -20.55
N PRO A 223 7.42 13.28 -19.99
CA PRO A 223 7.74 14.17 -18.86
C PRO A 223 8.25 13.40 -17.64
N VAL A 224 7.63 12.25 -17.35
CA VAL A 224 8.00 11.40 -16.20
C VAL A 224 9.39 10.78 -16.38
N GLU A 225 9.75 10.40 -17.60
CA GLU A 225 11.08 9.83 -17.91
C GLU A 225 12.17 10.89 -17.78
N GLN A 226 11.94 12.10 -18.31
CA GLN A 226 12.89 13.22 -18.15
C GLN A 226 13.06 13.59 -16.67
N ALA A 227 11.95 13.66 -15.93
CA ALA A 227 11.96 13.92 -14.50
C ALA A 227 12.70 12.82 -13.73
N LEU A 228 12.51 11.55 -14.09
CA LEU A 228 13.23 10.42 -13.52
C LEU A 228 14.74 10.59 -13.70
N LEU A 229 15.20 10.77 -14.94
CA LEU A 229 16.64 10.87 -15.24
C LEU A 229 17.27 12.04 -14.49
N LYS A 230 16.61 13.19 -14.44
CA LYS A 230 17.06 14.36 -13.66
C LYS A 230 17.08 14.07 -12.15
N ALA A 231 16.05 13.41 -11.63
CA ALA A 231 15.93 13.10 -10.21
C ALA A 231 16.98 12.08 -9.74
N MET A 232 17.35 11.12 -10.59
CA MET A 232 18.37 10.11 -10.28
C MET A 232 19.73 10.74 -9.97
N ASP A 233 20.10 11.82 -10.67
CA ASP A 233 21.37 12.52 -10.50
C ASP A 233 21.30 13.65 -9.45
N SER A 234 20.12 13.91 -8.90
CA SER A 234 19.94 14.98 -7.91
C SER A 234 20.67 14.66 -6.59
N ALA A 235 21.30 15.67 -6.00
CA ALA A 235 22.03 15.52 -4.74
C ALA A 235 21.14 15.03 -3.60
N GLU A 236 19.88 15.51 -3.54
CA GLU A 236 18.90 15.10 -2.52
C GLU A 236 18.59 13.60 -2.55
N VAL A 237 18.59 12.98 -3.73
CA VAL A 237 18.39 11.53 -3.91
C VAL A 237 19.70 10.77 -3.66
N ARG A 238 20.81 11.21 -4.28
CA ARG A 238 22.11 10.53 -4.19
C ARG A 238 22.68 10.49 -2.78
N LEU A 239 22.45 11.54 -1.96
CA LEU A 239 22.88 11.58 -0.57
C LEU A 239 22.20 10.52 0.30
N CYS A 240 20.98 10.12 -0.04
CA CYS A 240 20.27 9.07 0.70
C CYS A 240 20.93 7.68 0.54
N LEU A 241 21.65 7.47 -0.57
CA LEU A 241 22.36 6.23 -0.89
C LEU A 241 23.81 6.21 -0.40
N GLN A 242 24.29 7.26 0.27
CA GLN A 242 25.65 7.26 0.81
C GLN A 242 25.74 6.37 2.06
N PRO A 243 26.83 5.60 2.21
CA PRO A 243 27.17 4.95 3.48
C PRO A 243 27.15 6.00 4.61
N LEU A 244 26.48 5.67 5.71
CA LEU A 244 26.48 6.54 6.89
C LEU A 244 27.63 6.15 7.80
N GLN A 245 28.20 7.14 8.50
CA GLN A 245 29.23 6.84 9.48
C GLN A 245 28.69 5.83 10.49
N GLY A 246 29.41 4.73 10.65
CA GLY A 246 29.18 3.85 11.76
C GLY A 246 29.43 4.65 13.02
N THR A 247 28.47 4.60 13.94
CA THR A 247 28.79 4.90 15.33
C THR A 247 29.70 3.76 15.80
N ASN A 248 30.97 3.83 15.42
CA ASN A 248 32.00 3.40 16.34
C ASN A 248 31.76 4.26 17.57
N LYS A 249 31.01 3.74 18.54
CA LYS A 249 31.38 3.97 19.92
C LYS A 249 32.81 3.46 20.02
N ARG A 250 33.79 4.27 19.59
CA ARG A 250 35.10 4.27 20.22
C ARG A 250 34.75 4.21 21.70
N LYS A 251 35.23 3.20 22.39
CA LYS A 251 35.40 3.30 23.84
C LYS A 251 36.35 4.47 24.02
N LEU A 252 35.82 5.69 23.93
CA LEU A 252 36.39 6.82 24.61
C LEU A 252 36.39 6.40 26.06
N GLU A 253 37.57 6.36 26.65
CA GLU A 253 37.69 6.30 28.10
C GLU A 253 36.72 7.33 28.69
N PRO A 254 36.00 6.99 29.76
CA PRO A 254 34.97 7.88 30.26
C PRO A 254 35.63 9.16 30.75
N ALA A 255 35.52 10.22 29.94
CA ALA A 255 35.64 11.57 30.44
C ALA A 255 34.46 11.81 31.39
N GLU A 256 34.79 12.26 32.59
CA GLU A 256 33.83 12.61 33.61
C GLU A 256 32.88 13.71 33.12
N ASP A 257 31.63 13.56 33.55
CA ASP A 257 30.51 14.51 33.43
C ASP A 257 29.98 14.91 32.05
N ASP A 258 28.91 14.21 31.64
CA ASP A 258 27.73 14.90 31.11
C ASP A 258 26.46 14.05 31.31
N LYS A 259 25.73 14.30 32.41
CA LYS A 259 24.46 13.65 32.74
C LYS A 259 23.31 14.31 31.96
N LYS A 260 22.75 13.60 30.98
CA LYS A 260 21.38 13.88 30.51
C LYS A 260 20.38 13.71 31.67
N PRO A 261 19.37 14.60 31.81
CA PRO A 261 18.41 14.52 32.91
C PRO A 261 17.60 13.22 32.82
N LYS A 262 17.59 12.46 33.91
CA LYS A 262 16.76 11.25 34.04
C LYS A 262 15.29 11.64 34.00
N PRO A 263 14.42 10.94 33.23
CA PRO A 263 12.98 11.16 33.29
C PRO A 263 12.48 10.90 34.72
N SER A 264 11.49 11.69 35.15
CA SER A 264 10.96 11.63 36.52
C SER A 264 10.51 10.21 36.89
N PRO A 265 10.59 9.83 38.18
CA PRO A 265 10.30 8.48 38.64
C PRO A 265 8.88 8.01 38.26
N ASP A 266 7.93 8.93 38.08
CA ASP A 266 6.57 8.60 37.70
C ASP A 266 6.41 8.26 36.22
N VAL A 267 7.12 8.96 35.33
CA VAL A 267 7.09 8.64 33.88
C VAL A 267 7.73 7.27 33.62
N SER A 268 8.79 6.93 34.36
CA SER A 268 9.45 5.62 34.27
C SER A 268 8.58 4.47 34.82
N LYS A 269 7.75 4.74 35.84
CA LYS A 269 6.78 3.77 36.36
C LYS A 269 5.62 3.56 35.38
N LEU A 270 5.10 4.65 34.81
CA LEU A 270 4.02 4.64 33.81
C LEU A 270 4.42 3.87 32.54
N GLN A 271 5.66 4.03 32.07
CA GLN A 271 6.16 3.28 30.92
C GLN A 271 6.20 1.76 31.20
N LYS A 272 6.64 1.36 32.40
CA LYS A 272 6.67 -0.06 32.81
C LYS A 272 5.27 -0.65 33.00
N THR A 273 4.29 0.12 33.47
CA THR A 273 2.90 -0.35 33.57
C THR A 273 2.26 -0.51 32.19
N VAL A 274 2.50 0.41 31.26
CA VAL A 274 2.01 0.29 29.88
C VAL A 274 2.57 -0.96 29.18
N GLU A 275 3.87 -1.22 29.34
CA GLU A 275 4.53 -2.40 28.77
C GLU A 275 3.99 -3.72 29.37
N ASN A 276 3.75 -3.75 30.69
CA ASN A 276 3.15 -4.89 31.37
C ASN A 276 1.68 -5.12 30.97
N LEU A 277 0.88 -4.07 30.81
CA LEU A 277 -0.51 -4.14 30.36
C LEU A 277 -0.60 -4.64 28.91
N GLN A 278 0.30 -4.19 28.04
CA GLN A 278 0.40 -4.70 26.66
C GLN A 278 0.76 -6.19 26.63
N GLY A 279 1.63 -6.65 27.55
CA GLY A 279 1.92 -8.08 27.74
C GLY A 279 0.72 -8.91 28.22
N GLN A 280 -0.10 -8.35 29.11
CA GLN A 280 -1.32 -9.01 29.59
C GLN A 280 -2.39 -9.16 28.49
N ILE A 281 -2.61 -8.14 27.66
CA ILE A 281 -3.56 -8.21 26.54
C ILE A 281 -3.13 -9.30 25.54
N LYS A 282 -1.82 -9.46 25.32
CA LYS A 282 -1.27 -10.48 24.43
C LYS A 282 -1.47 -11.90 24.96
N ASN A 283 -1.41 -12.09 26.29
CA ASN A 283 -1.65 -13.37 26.95
C ASN A 283 -3.15 -13.70 27.06
N MET A 284 -4.02 -12.71 27.25
CA MET A 284 -5.48 -12.87 27.25
C MET A 284 -6.04 -13.26 25.87
N ARG A 285 -5.37 -12.87 24.79
CA ARG A 285 -5.72 -13.26 23.41
C ARG A 285 -5.31 -14.70 23.06
N ALA A 286 -4.54 -15.39 23.91
CA ALA A 286 -4.16 -16.79 23.70
C ALA A 286 -5.17 -17.73 24.37
N ASN A 287 -5.80 -18.59 23.56
CA ASN A 287 -6.89 -19.49 23.96
C ASN A 287 -6.44 -20.52 25.05
N PRO A 288 -7.24 -20.86 26.08
CA PRO A 288 -6.79 -21.70 27.21
C PRO A 288 -6.62 -23.21 26.92
N SER A 289 -6.90 -23.69 25.71
CA SER A 289 -7.18 -25.11 25.46
C SER A 289 -6.19 -25.83 24.53
N ALA A 290 -4.90 -25.45 24.51
CA ALA A 290 -3.88 -26.19 23.75
C ALA A 290 -2.81 -26.80 24.68
N PRO A 291 -2.57 -28.13 24.63
CA PRO A 291 -1.52 -28.76 25.42
C PRO A 291 -0.15 -28.43 24.82
N VAL A 292 0.68 -27.70 25.56
CA VAL A 292 2.04 -27.35 25.15
C VAL A 292 2.96 -28.56 25.32
N LYS A 293 3.17 -29.33 24.26
CA LYS A 293 4.28 -30.29 24.15
C LYS A 293 5.61 -29.52 24.04
N GLY A 294 6.54 -29.84 24.92
CA GLY A 294 7.83 -29.16 25.06
C GLY A 294 8.69 -29.22 23.80
N ARG A 295 9.12 -28.04 23.33
CA ARG A 295 10.14 -27.91 22.30
C ARG A 295 11.48 -27.61 22.96
N LYS A 296 12.38 -28.60 22.94
CA LYS A 296 13.79 -28.48 23.32
C LYS A 296 14.51 -27.73 22.19
N GLY A 297 15.14 -26.59 22.48
CA GLY A 297 15.87 -25.81 21.47
C GLY A 297 16.68 -24.66 22.06
N ARG A 298 18.00 -24.88 22.09
CA ARG A 298 19.13 -23.96 22.36
C ARG A 298 18.88 -22.49 21.97
N GLY A 299 19.31 -21.58 22.84
CA GLY A 299 19.60 -20.19 22.51
C GLY A 299 19.96 -19.35 23.75
N LYS A 300 21.26 -19.15 23.99
CA LYS A 300 21.78 -18.18 24.98
C LYS A 300 21.42 -16.76 24.51
N GLY A 301 20.64 -16.02 25.29
CA GLY A 301 20.43 -14.59 25.07
C GLY A 301 19.42 -13.97 26.02
N GLY A 302 19.86 -12.97 26.81
CA GLY A 302 19.02 -11.94 27.43
C GLY A 302 18.08 -12.37 28.57
N LYS A 303 18.52 -12.18 29.83
CA LYS A 303 17.63 -12.26 31.01
C LYS A 303 16.66 -11.08 31.02
N THR A 304 15.51 -11.19 30.35
CA THR A 304 14.31 -10.48 30.80
C THR A 304 13.69 -11.31 31.91
N ASN A 305 13.91 -10.92 33.16
CA ASN A 305 13.26 -11.53 34.32
C ASN A 305 11.75 -11.16 34.30
N LEU A 306 10.97 -11.73 33.37
CA LEU A 306 9.52 -11.77 33.53
C LEU A 306 9.24 -12.74 34.67
N ILE A 307 8.92 -12.18 35.82
CA ILE A 307 8.53 -12.95 36.99
C ILE A 307 7.16 -13.56 36.68
N ARG A 308 7.14 -14.85 36.32
CA ARG A 308 5.92 -15.59 35.99
C ARG A 308 5.19 -15.97 37.29
N MET A 309 4.21 -15.15 37.68
CA MET A 309 3.46 -15.33 38.92
C MET A 309 2.32 -16.36 38.77
N PRO A 310 2.09 -17.25 39.76
CA PRO A 310 0.98 -18.20 39.74
C PRO A 310 -0.40 -17.52 39.73
N PRO A 311 -1.45 -18.16 39.17
CA PRO A 311 -2.78 -17.57 39.02
C PRO A 311 -3.41 -17.07 40.33
N GLN A 312 -3.17 -17.77 41.45
CA GLN A 312 -3.75 -17.43 42.75
C GLN A 312 -3.15 -16.17 43.39
N LEU A 313 -1.99 -15.71 42.90
CA LEU A 313 -1.29 -14.53 43.43
C LEU A 313 -1.36 -13.34 42.47
N ILE A 314 -2.15 -13.44 41.39
CA ILE A 314 -2.39 -12.33 40.46
C ILE A 314 -3.00 -11.14 41.22
N GLY A 315 -2.40 -9.96 41.05
CA GLY A 315 -2.80 -8.73 41.75
C GLY A 315 -2.02 -8.42 43.04
N MET A 316 -1.20 -9.36 43.53
CA MET A 316 -0.35 -9.17 44.72
C MET A 316 1.03 -8.59 44.36
N ALA A 317 1.74 -8.05 45.36
CA ALA A 317 3.06 -7.47 45.18
C ALA A 317 4.12 -8.59 45.00
N PRO A 318 4.82 -8.67 43.85
CA PRO A 318 5.76 -9.75 43.56
C PRO A 318 7.11 -9.60 44.30
N THR A 319 7.42 -8.38 44.75
CA THR A 319 8.69 -8.02 45.38
C THR A 319 8.46 -7.17 46.63
N ASN A 320 9.39 -7.25 47.58
CA ASN A 320 9.42 -6.39 48.75
C ASN A 320 9.82 -4.94 48.37
N PRO A 321 9.75 -3.96 49.30
CA PRO A 321 10.15 -2.57 49.05
C PRO A 321 11.61 -2.42 48.56
N GLN A 322 12.48 -3.37 48.89
CA GLN A 322 13.88 -3.43 48.49
C GLN A 322 14.08 -4.06 47.09
N GLY A 323 13.00 -4.48 46.41
CA GLY A 323 13.03 -5.06 45.07
C GLY A 323 13.41 -6.55 45.02
N GLU A 324 13.42 -7.24 46.15
CA GLU A 324 13.69 -8.68 46.23
C GLU A 324 12.40 -9.51 46.16
N PRO A 325 12.42 -10.69 45.51
CA PRO A 325 11.20 -11.47 45.26
C PRO A 325 10.65 -12.14 46.53
N HIS A 326 9.32 -12.21 46.62
CA HIS A 326 8.64 -13.03 47.62
C HIS A 326 8.59 -14.51 47.21
N CYS A 327 8.56 -15.41 48.19
CA CYS A 327 8.31 -16.82 47.96
C CYS A 327 6.81 -17.07 47.72
N TYR A 328 6.47 -17.53 46.51
CA TYR A 328 5.08 -17.84 46.14
C TYR A 328 4.49 -19.03 46.88
N ASP A 329 5.30 -20.08 47.10
CA ASP A 329 4.84 -21.27 47.83
C ASP A 329 4.42 -20.91 49.27
N TYR A 330 5.16 -19.99 49.90
CA TYR A 330 4.86 -19.51 51.25
C TYR A 330 3.48 -18.82 51.31
N ASN A 331 3.14 -18.01 50.30
CA ASN A 331 1.89 -17.24 50.26
C ASN A 331 0.67 -18.01 49.71
N ILE A 332 0.86 -19.22 49.16
CA ILE A 332 -0.24 -20.07 48.65
C ILE A 332 -0.54 -21.22 49.61
N LYS A 333 0.48 -22.00 49.99
CA LYS A 333 0.32 -23.30 50.67
C LYS A 333 1.23 -23.48 51.89
N GLY A 334 1.97 -22.43 52.27
CA GLY A 334 3.04 -22.50 53.24
C GLY A 334 4.34 -23.09 52.65
N CYS A 335 5.49 -22.63 53.14
CA CYS A 335 6.80 -23.13 52.72
C CYS A 335 7.65 -23.43 53.95
N SER A 336 8.15 -24.66 54.06
CA SER A 336 8.97 -25.13 55.20
C SER A 336 10.46 -24.82 55.08
N ARG A 337 10.89 -24.16 53.99
CA ARG A 337 12.31 -23.99 53.64
C ARG A 337 13.01 -22.81 54.32
N ALA A 338 12.26 -21.98 55.01
CA ALA A 338 12.74 -20.88 55.84
C ALA A 338 11.64 -20.48 56.83
N LYS A 339 11.99 -19.84 57.95
CA LYS A 339 11.00 -19.35 58.90
C LYS A 339 10.30 -18.09 58.35
N PRO A 340 9.12 -17.71 58.87
CA PRO A 340 8.49 -16.43 58.55
C PRO A 340 9.47 -15.27 58.77
N GLY A 341 9.61 -14.38 57.78
CA GLY A 341 10.55 -13.27 57.81
C GLY A 341 11.97 -13.61 57.35
N GLU A 342 12.27 -14.86 56.98
CA GLU A 342 13.57 -15.26 56.42
C GLU A 342 13.49 -15.48 54.90
N ARG A 343 14.66 -15.53 54.25
CA ARG A 343 14.78 -15.77 52.81
C ARG A 343 15.07 -17.24 52.53
N CYS A 344 14.19 -17.89 51.77
CA CYS A 344 14.47 -19.20 51.20
C CYS A 344 15.06 -19.06 49.77
N PRO A 345 15.52 -20.15 49.14
CA PRO A 345 16.04 -20.11 47.77
C PRO A 345 15.05 -19.59 46.71
N LYS A 346 13.75 -19.59 47.02
CA LYS A 346 12.68 -19.12 46.11
C LYS A 346 12.24 -17.67 46.39
N GLY A 347 12.65 -17.05 47.49
CA GLY A 347 12.28 -15.68 47.86
C GLY A 347 12.00 -15.50 49.36
N TRP A 348 11.59 -14.29 49.74
CA TRP A 348 11.28 -13.93 51.12
C TRP A 348 9.95 -14.51 51.61
N HIS A 349 9.95 -15.02 52.84
CA HIS A 349 8.77 -15.50 53.55
C HIS A 349 8.04 -14.34 54.24
N CYS A 350 7.54 -13.41 53.43
CA CYS A 350 6.74 -12.29 53.88
C CYS A 350 5.45 -12.19 53.06
N CYS A 351 4.46 -11.50 53.63
CA CYS A 351 3.14 -11.32 53.04
C CYS A 351 3.23 -10.50 51.74
N MET A 352 2.60 -11.03 50.68
CA MET A 352 2.55 -10.39 49.36
C MET A 352 1.42 -9.36 49.20
N ARG A 353 0.59 -9.13 50.23
CA ARG A 353 -0.41 -8.06 50.17
C ARG A 353 0.27 -6.73 49.97
N TRP A 354 -0.26 -5.93 49.06
CA TRP A 354 0.15 -4.54 48.91
C TRP A 354 0.12 -3.82 50.27
N GLY A 355 1.27 -3.28 50.69
CA GLY A 355 1.42 -2.53 51.93
C GLY A 355 1.57 -3.35 53.22
N CYS A 356 1.53 -4.69 53.19
CA CYS A 356 1.73 -5.49 54.40
C CYS A 356 3.22 -5.81 54.65
N GLY A 357 3.83 -6.69 53.85
CA GLY A 357 5.24 -7.05 53.98
C GLY A 357 5.66 -7.72 55.30
N LYS A 358 4.72 -8.07 56.19
CA LYS A 358 4.98 -8.68 57.51
C LYS A 358 5.35 -10.18 57.39
N PRO A 359 6.01 -10.78 58.41
CA PRO A 359 6.46 -12.17 58.40
C PRO A 359 5.30 -13.15 58.66
N HIS A 360 4.33 -13.17 57.76
CA HIS A 360 3.22 -14.11 57.73
C HIS A 360 2.74 -14.28 56.28
N PRO A 361 2.04 -15.37 55.92
CA PRO A 361 1.56 -15.60 54.56
C PRO A 361 0.29 -14.78 54.25
N GLN A 362 0.04 -14.55 52.95
CA GLN A 362 -1.11 -13.79 52.46
C GLN A 362 -2.48 -14.34 52.93
N PHE A 363 -2.63 -15.65 53.07
CA PHE A 363 -3.90 -16.26 53.44
C PHE A 363 -4.28 -16.08 54.92
N GLU A 364 -3.37 -15.59 55.78
CA GLU A 364 -3.69 -15.25 57.18
C GLU A 364 -4.41 -13.91 57.32
N HIS A 365 -4.57 -13.15 56.23
CA HIS A 365 -5.38 -11.92 56.18
C HIS A 365 -6.87 -12.18 55.92
N GLN A 366 -7.47 -13.19 56.56
CA GLN A 366 -8.92 -13.38 56.48
C GLN A 366 -9.68 -12.11 56.90
#